data_AF-A0A779QIS1-F1
#
_entry.id   AF-A0A779QIS1-F1
#
_cell.length_a   1.000
_cell.length_b   1.000
_cell.length_c   1.000
_cell.angle_alpha   90.00
_cell.angle_beta   90.00
_cell.angle_gamma   90.00
#
_symmetry.space_group_name_H-M   'P 1'
#
loop_
_entity.id
_entity.type
_entity.pdbx_description
1 polymer ?
#
loop_
_entity_poly.entity_id
_entity_poly.type
_entity_poly.pdbx_seq_one_letter_code
_entity_poly.pdbx_strand_id
1 'polypeptide(L)'
;MPAVDLSQLPEPAIIAEPDFEAILADTKAMMIASYPAEQREAVSAALELESEPLNVIAQTMSFREMLLRQRVNEGARACMLSHGSGTNLDNLAGNMNTKRLVITPATDTTDAVMESDTSLRLRAQRAYDGLSVAGPSGAYEYFARSASGLVRDARAISPSPACVTVSILSTEGDGTATEALLNTVRAVLNAEDTRPVADRLTVQSA
;
A
#
# COMPACT_ATOMS: atom_id res chain seq x y z
N MET A 1 7.64 -10.00 13.22
CA MET A 1 6.64 -9.85 12.14
C MET A 1 5.58 -8.86 12.61
N PRO A 2 5.07 -7.97 11.74
CA PRO A 2 3.97 -7.09 12.12
C PRO A 2 2.79 -7.92 12.64
N ALA A 3 2.09 -7.43 13.65
CA ALA A 3 0.94 -8.12 14.23
C ALA A 3 -0.25 -8.21 13.26
N VAL A 4 -0.28 -7.36 12.22
CA VAL A 4 -1.35 -7.26 11.23
C VAL A 4 -0.74 -7.31 9.83
N ASP A 5 -1.21 -8.25 9.01
CA ASP A 5 -0.96 -8.26 7.57
C ASP A 5 -1.91 -7.27 6.88
N LEU A 6 -1.36 -6.13 6.47
CA LEU A 6 -2.12 -5.07 5.82
C LEU A 6 -2.73 -5.50 4.48
N SER A 7 -2.20 -6.54 3.82
CA SER A 7 -2.73 -7.04 2.56
C SER A 7 -4.01 -7.88 2.71
N GLN A 8 -4.32 -8.30 3.93
CA GLN A 8 -5.48 -9.13 4.27
C GLN A 8 -6.61 -8.34 4.93
N LEU A 9 -6.46 -7.01 5.02
CA LEU A 9 -7.52 -6.16 5.56
C LEU A 9 -8.71 -6.13 4.60
N PRO A 10 -9.95 -6.14 5.13
CA PRO A 10 -11.13 -5.99 4.29
C PRO A 10 -11.12 -4.62 3.60
N GLU A 11 -11.84 -4.54 2.49
CA GLU A 11 -11.98 -3.28 1.78
C GLU A 11 -12.60 -2.21 2.69
N PRO A 12 -12.06 -0.98 2.71
CA PRO A 12 -12.59 0.09 3.54
C PRO A 12 -13.95 0.52 2.98
N ALA A 13 -14.96 0.56 3.84
CA ALA A 13 -16.27 1.10 3.52
C ALA A 13 -16.24 2.64 3.63
N ILE A 14 -15.78 3.32 2.58
CA ILE A 14 -15.70 4.81 2.54
C ILE A 14 -17.01 5.41 2.06
N ILE A 15 -17.46 4.99 0.88
CA ILE A 15 -18.84 5.13 0.43
C ILE A 15 -19.43 3.72 0.40
N ALA A 16 -20.67 3.58 0.88
CA ALA A 16 -21.43 2.35 0.74
C ALA A 16 -21.39 1.85 -0.71
N GLU A 17 -21.40 0.53 -0.91
CA GLU A 17 -21.38 -0.07 -2.24
C GLU A 17 -22.51 0.52 -3.08
N PRO A 18 -22.19 1.13 -4.25
CA PRO A 18 -23.18 1.90 -4.98
C PRO A 18 -24.13 0.93 -5.70
N ASP A 19 -25.37 0.86 -5.24
CA ASP A 19 -26.46 0.15 -5.90
C ASP A 19 -27.13 1.07 -6.92
N PHE A 20 -27.12 0.66 -8.20
CA PHE A 20 -27.69 1.44 -9.28
C PHE A 20 -29.18 1.70 -9.09
N GLU A 21 -29.95 0.69 -8.65
CA GLU A 21 -31.40 0.81 -8.50
C GLU A 21 -31.76 1.77 -7.36
N ALA A 22 -31.04 1.71 -6.24
CA ALA A 22 -31.18 2.68 -5.16
C ALA A 22 -30.85 4.12 -5.61
N ILE A 23 -29.77 4.30 -6.39
CA ILE A 23 -29.38 5.62 -6.92
C ILE A 23 -30.42 6.14 -7.93
N LEU A 24 -30.96 5.25 -8.78
CA LEU A 24 -32.00 5.60 -9.75
C LEU A 24 -33.29 6.04 -9.05
N ALA A 25 -33.71 5.31 -8.02
CA ALA A 25 -34.88 5.66 -7.23
C ALA A 25 -34.72 7.05 -6.58
N ASP A 26 -33.56 7.32 -5.97
CA ASP A 26 -33.25 8.62 -5.36
C ASP A 26 -33.21 9.76 -6.40
N THR A 27 -32.56 9.50 -7.55
CA THR A 27 -32.49 10.45 -8.67
C THR A 27 -33.88 10.80 -9.19
N LYS A 28 -34.75 9.81 -9.41
CA LYS A 28 -36.13 10.03 -9.86
C LYS A 28 -36.92 10.84 -8.83
N ALA A 29 -36.78 10.55 -7.53
CA ALA A 29 -37.43 11.30 -6.47
C ALA A 29 -36.96 12.77 -6.45
N MET A 30 -35.66 13.02 -6.60
CA MET A 30 -35.09 14.37 -6.68
C MET A 30 -35.58 15.13 -7.93
N MET A 31 -35.66 14.45 -9.08
CA MET A 31 -36.22 15.02 -10.31
C MET A 31 -37.67 15.45 -10.07
N ILE A 32 -38.55 14.57 -9.57
CA ILE A 32 -39.96 14.89 -9.30
C ILE A 32 -40.10 16.07 -8.33
N ALA A 33 -39.32 16.07 -7.23
CA ALA A 33 -39.37 17.14 -6.23
C ALA A 33 -39.00 18.52 -6.80
N SER A 34 -38.15 18.55 -7.84
CA SER A 34 -37.68 19.77 -8.50
C SER A 34 -38.73 20.42 -9.41
N TYR A 35 -39.80 19.71 -9.77
CA TYR A 35 -40.91 20.28 -10.54
C TYR A 35 -41.95 20.99 -9.66
N PRO A 36 -42.68 21.99 -10.19
CA PRO A 36 -43.84 22.60 -9.52
C PRO A 36 -44.88 21.55 -9.13
N ALA A 37 -45.56 21.77 -8.00
CA ALA A 37 -46.49 20.78 -7.43
C ALA A 37 -47.56 20.31 -8.42
N GLU A 38 -48.06 21.20 -9.29
CA GLU A 38 -49.08 20.84 -10.29
C GLU A 38 -48.56 19.89 -11.38
N GLN A 39 -47.24 19.80 -11.58
CA GLN A 39 -46.62 19.00 -12.64
C GLN A 39 -46.06 17.66 -12.14
N ARG A 40 -45.96 17.46 -10.82
CA ARG A 40 -45.28 16.29 -10.23
C ARG A 40 -45.95 14.97 -10.58
N GLU A 41 -47.27 14.93 -10.62
CA GLU A 41 -48.02 13.71 -10.97
C GLU A 41 -47.73 13.28 -12.42
N ALA A 42 -47.78 14.23 -13.36
CA ALA A 42 -47.47 13.99 -14.77
C ALA A 42 -46.01 13.54 -14.97
N VAL A 43 -45.06 14.17 -14.28
CA VAL A 43 -43.64 13.81 -14.33
C VAL A 43 -43.39 12.43 -13.72
N SER A 44 -44.05 12.10 -12.61
CA SER A 44 -43.95 10.77 -11.99
C SER A 44 -44.40 9.67 -12.95
N ALA A 45 -45.55 9.86 -13.60
CA ALA A 45 -46.06 8.90 -14.58
C ALA A 45 -45.13 8.78 -15.81
N ALA A 46 -44.52 9.88 -16.25
CA ALA A 46 -43.54 9.86 -17.35
C ALA A 46 -42.29 9.04 -16.98
N LEU A 47 -41.77 9.19 -15.77
CA LEU A 47 -40.55 8.49 -15.30
C LEU A 47 -40.72 6.98 -15.09
N GLU A 48 -41.95 6.45 -15.10
CA GLU A 48 -42.24 5.00 -15.07
C GLU A 48 -42.08 4.35 -16.44
N LEU A 49 -42.13 5.12 -17.53
CA LEU A 49 -42.03 4.60 -18.90
C LEU A 49 -40.56 4.46 -19.31
N GLU A 50 -40.14 3.25 -19.68
CA GLU A 50 -38.75 2.97 -20.13
C GLU A 50 -38.35 3.71 -21.41
N SER A 51 -39.31 3.97 -22.30
CA SER A 51 -39.06 4.71 -23.55
C SER A 51 -39.07 6.23 -23.38
N GLU A 52 -39.40 6.73 -22.19
CA GLU A 52 -39.56 8.15 -21.95
C GLU A 52 -38.17 8.82 -21.75
N PRO A 53 -37.90 9.94 -22.44
CA PRO A 53 -36.59 10.60 -22.38
C PRO A 53 -36.09 11.01 -20.98
N LEU A 54 -36.95 11.50 -20.08
CA LEU A 54 -36.58 11.80 -18.69
C LEU A 54 -36.14 10.53 -17.94
N ASN A 55 -36.76 9.37 -18.18
CA ASN A 55 -36.31 8.13 -17.54
C ASN A 55 -34.92 7.71 -18.06
N VAL A 56 -34.67 7.81 -19.36
CA VAL A 56 -33.33 7.54 -19.94
C VAL A 56 -32.27 8.52 -19.40
N ILE A 57 -32.63 9.79 -19.22
CA ILE A 57 -31.75 10.80 -18.59
C ILE A 57 -31.49 10.44 -17.13
N ALA A 58 -32.50 10.04 -16.37
CA ALA A 58 -32.37 9.61 -14.98
C ALA A 58 -31.40 8.42 -14.84
N GLN A 59 -31.54 7.40 -15.70
CA GLN A 59 -30.63 6.26 -15.76
C GLN A 59 -29.20 6.69 -16.08
N THR A 60 -29.01 7.58 -17.06
CA THR A 60 -27.69 8.09 -17.44
C THR A 60 -27.02 8.85 -16.29
N MET A 61 -27.77 9.70 -15.59
CA MET A 61 -27.26 10.44 -14.42
C MET A 61 -26.91 9.49 -13.28
N SER A 62 -27.76 8.52 -12.99
CA SER A 62 -27.56 7.52 -11.94
C SER A 62 -26.31 6.67 -12.21
N PHE A 63 -26.09 6.27 -13.47
CA PHE A 63 -24.89 5.55 -13.89
C PHE A 63 -23.62 6.39 -13.70
N ARG A 64 -23.66 7.67 -14.11
CA ARG A 64 -22.54 8.59 -13.89
C ARG A 64 -22.25 8.79 -12.41
N GLU A 65 -23.27 8.90 -11.58
CA GLU A 65 -23.12 9.01 -10.14
C GLU A 65 -22.50 7.74 -9.53
N MET A 66 -22.96 6.55 -9.93
CA MET A 66 -22.38 5.28 -9.50
C MET A 66 -20.87 5.22 -9.82
N LEU A 67 -20.48 5.61 -11.04
CA LEU A 67 -19.07 5.68 -11.42
C LEU A 67 -18.28 6.71 -10.59
N LEU A 68 -18.88 7.85 -10.24
CA LEU A 68 -18.24 8.84 -9.38
C LEU A 68 -18.05 8.30 -7.95
N ARG A 69 -19.06 7.62 -7.39
CA ARG A 69 -18.96 6.96 -6.08
C ARG A 69 -17.88 5.87 -6.08
N GLN A 70 -17.80 5.07 -7.14
CA GLN A 70 -16.72 4.10 -7.34
C GLN A 70 -15.34 4.78 -7.40
N ARG A 71 -15.21 5.86 -8.20
CA ARG A 71 -13.96 6.63 -8.33
C ARG A 71 -13.50 7.19 -6.98
N VAL A 72 -14.41 7.67 -6.14
CA VAL A 72 -14.09 8.15 -4.80
C VAL A 72 -13.62 7.01 -3.90
N ASN A 73 -14.27 5.84 -3.95
CA ASN A 73 -13.83 4.66 -3.21
C ASN A 73 -12.42 4.21 -3.63
N GLU A 74 -12.16 4.13 -4.93
CA GLU A 74 -10.83 3.79 -5.46
C GLU A 74 -9.78 4.81 -5.05
N GLY A 75 -10.09 6.11 -5.15
CA GLY A 75 -9.19 7.19 -4.74
C GLY A 75 -8.87 7.14 -3.24
N ALA A 76 -9.86 6.86 -2.42
CA ALA A 76 -9.67 6.78 -0.98
C ALA A 76 -8.90 5.51 -0.56
N ARG A 77 -9.09 4.37 -1.25
CA ARG A 77 -8.25 3.17 -1.11
C ARG A 77 -6.80 3.45 -1.48
N ALA A 78 -6.57 4.20 -2.55
CA ALA A 78 -5.23 4.58 -2.99
C ALA A 78 -4.46 5.42 -1.95
N CYS A 79 -5.15 6.09 -1.04
CA CYS A 79 -4.57 6.85 0.07
C CYS A 79 -4.26 6.00 1.32
N MET A 80 -4.54 4.70 1.30
CA MET A 80 -4.26 3.79 2.43
C MET A 80 -3.06 2.90 2.12
N LEU A 81 -2.14 2.77 3.07
CA LEU A 81 -0.96 1.89 2.92
C LEU A 81 -1.36 0.44 2.62
N SER A 82 -2.49 -0.03 3.15
CA SER A 82 -3.03 -1.37 2.94
C SER A 82 -3.47 -1.64 1.49
N HIS A 83 -4.10 -0.67 0.83
CA HIS A 83 -4.77 -0.87 -0.46
C HIS A 83 -4.13 -0.10 -1.63
N GLY A 84 -3.25 0.87 -1.34
CA GLY A 84 -2.51 1.58 -2.36
C GLY A 84 -1.55 0.66 -3.12
N SER A 85 -1.38 0.95 -4.41
CA SER A 85 -0.49 0.22 -5.33
C SER A 85 0.30 1.19 -6.21
N GLY A 86 1.38 0.69 -6.82
CA GLY A 86 2.24 1.43 -7.73
C GLY A 86 2.70 2.78 -7.16
N THR A 87 2.55 3.85 -7.94
CA THR A 87 2.99 5.20 -7.57
C THR A 87 2.25 5.78 -6.36
N ASN A 88 1.01 5.36 -6.09
CA ASN A 88 0.29 5.80 -4.89
C ASN A 88 0.95 5.21 -3.64
N LEU A 89 1.30 3.92 -3.69
CA LEU A 89 2.05 3.26 -2.61
C LEU A 89 3.43 3.89 -2.42
N ASP A 90 4.11 4.27 -3.51
CA ASP A 90 5.42 4.94 -3.44
C ASP A 90 5.33 6.27 -2.68
N ASN A 91 4.31 7.08 -2.95
CA ASN A 91 4.09 8.34 -2.24
C ASN A 91 3.76 8.12 -0.76
N LEU A 92 2.92 7.13 -0.45
CA LEU A 92 2.61 6.78 0.93
C LEU A 92 3.83 6.27 1.70
N ALA A 93 4.63 5.40 1.09
CA ALA A 93 5.88 4.92 1.66
C ALA A 93 6.88 6.07 1.86
N GLY A 94 6.90 7.05 0.95
CA GLY A 94 7.70 8.27 1.06
C GLY A 94 7.42 9.07 2.35
N ASN A 95 6.18 9.14 2.82
CA ASN A 95 5.83 9.79 4.09
C ASN A 95 6.50 9.11 5.31
N MET A 96 6.88 7.84 5.17
CA MET A 96 7.56 7.03 6.18
C MET A 96 9.06 6.93 5.89
N ASN A 97 9.61 7.87 5.10
CA ASN A 97 11.00 7.90 4.65
C ASN A 97 11.46 6.59 3.97
N THR A 98 10.54 5.92 3.27
CA THR A 98 10.78 4.62 2.63
C THR A 98 10.62 4.77 1.12
N LYS A 99 11.71 4.61 0.36
CA LYS A 99 11.71 4.62 -1.12
C LYS A 99 11.75 3.21 -1.68
N ARG A 100 11.08 2.93 -2.81
CA ARG A 100 11.15 1.64 -3.49
C ARG A 100 12.59 1.28 -3.88
N LEU A 101 12.98 0.03 -3.60
CA LEU A 101 14.33 -0.45 -3.92
C LEU A 101 14.40 -0.98 -5.36
N VAL A 102 15.57 -0.81 -5.97
CA VAL A 102 15.94 -1.48 -7.22
C VAL A 102 16.54 -2.83 -6.86
N ILE A 103 16.01 -3.91 -7.43
CA ILE A 103 16.55 -5.27 -7.29
C ILE A 103 17.61 -5.49 -8.36
N THR A 104 17.27 -5.19 -9.62
CA THR A 104 18.18 -5.29 -10.76
C THR A 104 18.17 -3.96 -11.50
N PRO A 105 19.32 -3.29 -11.66
CA PRO A 105 19.40 -2.04 -12.42
C PRO A 105 18.94 -2.23 -13.86
N ALA A 106 18.43 -1.15 -14.46
CA ALA A 106 18.14 -1.12 -15.90
C ALA A 106 19.43 -1.26 -16.71
N THR A 107 19.31 -1.82 -17.90
CA THR A 107 20.33 -1.80 -18.96
C THR A 107 19.83 -0.96 -20.13
N ASP A 108 20.66 -0.76 -21.15
CA ASP A 108 20.25 -0.04 -22.37
C ASP A 108 19.05 -0.67 -23.10
N THR A 109 18.76 -1.95 -22.81
CA THR A 109 17.75 -2.75 -23.51
C THR A 109 16.69 -3.34 -22.59
N THR A 110 16.76 -3.11 -21.28
CA THR A 110 15.87 -3.77 -20.31
C THR A 110 15.62 -2.87 -19.11
N ASP A 111 14.35 -2.71 -18.76
CA ASP A 111 13.94 -1.91 -17.60
C ASP A 111 14.44 -2.53 -16.28
N ALA A 112 14.59 -1.67 -15.27
CA ALA A 112 14.98 -2.09 -13.94
C ALA A 112 13.91 -3.02 -13.31
N VAL A 113 14.36 -4.06 -12.62
CA VAL A 113 13.49 -4.87 -11.77
C VAL A 113 13.38 -4.19 -10.41
N MET A 114 12.17 -3.79 -10.05
CA MET A 114 11.88 -3.05 -8.82
C MET A 114 11.32 -3.96 -7.73
N GLU A 115 11.49 -3.55 -6.47
CA GLU A 115 10.82 -4.14 -5.31
C GLU A 115 9.30 -4.21 -5.54
N SER A 116 8.67 -5.31 -5.13
CA SER A 116 7.22 -5.50 -5.26
C SER A 116 6.43 -4.61 -4.28
N ASP A 117 5.16 -4.33 -4.60
CA ASP A 117 4.26 -3.58 -3.70
C ASP A 117 4.09 -4.25 -2.34
N THR A 118 4.04 -5.58 -2.31
CA THR A 118 3.94 -6.34 -1.05
C THR A 118 5.19 -6.14 -0.18
N SER A 119 6.38 -6.22 -0.78
CA SER A 119 7.64 -5.99 -0.08
C SER A 119 7.76 -4.55 0.42
N LEU A 120 7.45 -3.58 -0.44
CA LEU A 120 7.51 -2.15 -0.10
C LEU A 120 6.53 -1.83 1.04
N ARG A 121 5.30 -2.32 0.98
CA ARG A 121 4.27 -2.11 2.01
C ARG A 121 4.74 -2.64 3.37
N LEU A 122 5.29 -3.84 3.40
CA LEU A 122 5.81 -4.44 4.63
C LEU A 122 6.98 -3.64 5.20
N ARG A 123 7.86 -3.10 4.33
CA ARG A 123 9.00 -2.29 4.75
C ARG A 123 8.57 -0.90 5.25
N ALA A 124 7.65 -0.25 4.55
CA ALA A 124 7.05 1.01 4.97
C ALA A 124 6.36 0.87 6.33
N GLN A 125 5.60 -0.20 6.57
CA GLN A 125 4.99 -0.47 7.88
C GLN A 125 6.03 -0.59 9.00
N ARG A 126 7.21 -1.16 8.70
CA ARG A 126 8.32 -1.32 9.64
C ARG A 126 9.23 -0.09 9.76
N ALA A 127 8.98 0.98 9.01
CA ALA A 127 9.80 2.20 9.11
C ALA A 127 9.85 2.77 10.52
N TYR A 128 8.77 2.60 11.30
CA TYR A 128 8.73 3.00 12.70
C TYR A 128 9.67 2.20 13.60
N ASP A 129 9.98 0.94 13.26
CA ASP A 129 10.97 0.15 14.00
C ASP A 129 12.37 0.77 13.87
N GLY A 130 12.66 1.39 12.72
CA GLY A 130 13.91 2.11 12.44
C GLY A 130 14.04 3.46 13.16
N LEU A 131 12.98 3.99 13.77
CA LEU A 131 13.06 5.22 14.58
C LEU A 131 13.66 4.96 15.97
N SER A 132 13.79 3.70 16.38
CA SER A 132 14.32 3.35 17.69
C SER A 132 15.84 3.48 17.71
N VAL A 133 16.34 4.29 18.65
CA VAL A 133 17.79 4.47 18.91
C VAL A 133 18.35 3.42 19.88
N ALA A 134 17.49 2.61 20.52
CA ALA A 134 17.87 1.63 21.54
C ALA A 134 18.24 0.25 20.96
N GLY A 135 18.26 0.11 19.63
CA GLY A 135 18.63 -1.13 18.94
C GLY A 135 17.75 -2.36 19.22
N PRO A 136 16.41 -2.26 19.21
CA PRO A 136 15.57 -3.45 19.26
C PRO A 136 15.83 -4.33 18.02
N SER A 137 15.50 -5.62 18.10
CA SER A 137 15.64 -6.54 16.96
C SER A 137 14.93 -6.03 15.70
N GLY A 138 13.76 -5.40 15.84
CA GLY A 138 13.02 -4.79 14.73
C GLY A 138 13.80 -3.72 13.97
N ALA A 139 14.61 -2.91 14.65
CA ALA A 139 15.43 -1.87 14.01
C ALA A 139 16.48 -2.50 13.11
N TYR A 140 17.22 -3.50 13.62
CA TYR A 140 18.21 -4.26 12.85
C TYR A 140 17.58 -4.94 11.63
N GLU A 141 16.42 -5.58 11.80
CA GLU A 141 15.69 -6.21 10.69
C GLU A 141 15.24 -5.18 9.63
N TYR A 142 14.76 -4.01 10.05
CA TYR A 142 14.33 -2.95 9.15
C TYR A 142 15.50 -2.38 8.33
N PHE A 143 16.60 -2.02 8.98
CA PHE A 143 17.78 -1.47 8.30
C PHE A 143 18.44 -2.50 7.39
N ALA A 144 18.50 -3.77 7.81
CA ALA A 144 19.02 -4.85 6.97
C ALA A 144 18.19 -5.02 5.69
N ARG A 145 16.86 -5.03 5.79
CA ARG A 145 15.96 -5.13 4.63
C ARG A 145 15.94 -3.86 3.78
N SER A 146 16.29 -2.72 4.34
CA SER A 146 16.39 -1.45 3.63
C SER A 146 17.73 -1.25 2.92
N ALA A 147 18.74 -2.07 3.22
CA ALA A 147 20.09 -1.94 2.66
C ALA A 147 20.16 -2.29 1.17
N SER A 148 19.35 -3.25 0.70
CA SER A 148 19.33 -3.68 -0.70
C SER A 148 18.01 -4.37 -1.07
N GLY A 149 17.55 -4.18 -2.30
CA GLY A 149 16.40 -4.92 -2.86
C GLY A 149 16.65 -6.43 -2.98
N LEU A 150 17.89 -6.88 -2.85
CA LEU A 150 18.27 -8.29 -2.83
C LEU A 150 18.04 -8.97 -1.47
N VAL A 151 17.69 -8.23 -0.42
CA VAL A 151 17.37 -8.80 0.89
C VAL A 151 15.90 -9.19 0.93
N ARG A 152 15.63 -10.50 0.84
CA ARG A 152 14.26 -11.04 0.94
C ARG A 152 13.74 -10.92 2.36
N ASP A 153 14.54 -11.37 3.33
CA ASP A 153 14.21 -11.31 4.75
C ASP A 153 15.47 -11.16 5.61
N ALA A 154 15.30 -10.67 6.82
CA ALA A 154 16.37 -10.53 7.80
C ALA A 154 15.84 -10.85 9.19
N ARG A 155 16.65 -11.54 9.99
CA ARG A 155 16.33 -11.85 11.38
C ARG A 155 17.48 -11.46 12.31
N ALA A 156 17.18 -10.68 13.34
CA ALA A 156 18.16 -10.26 14.33
C ALA A 156 17.93 -10.95 15.68
N ILE A 157 19.02 -11.47 16.26
CA ILE A 157 19.04 -12.05 17.61
C ILE A 157 20.25 -11.54 18.39
N SER A 158 20.17 -11.58 19.72
CA SER A 158 21.30 -11.27 20.61
C SER A 158 21.64 -12.50 21.46
N PRO A 159 22.52 -13.41 20.99
CA PRO A 159 22.88 -14.61 21.75
C PRO A 159 23.56 -14.32 23.09
N SER A 160 24.21 -13.17 23.22
CA SER A 160 24.76 -12.65 24.47
C SER A 160 24.65 -11.13 24.51
N PRO A 161 24.81 -10.49 25.69
CA PRO A 161 24.68 -9.03 25.82
C PRO A 161 25.61 -8.29 24.85
N ALA A 162 25.04 -7.31 24.13
CA ALA A 162 25.74 -6.49 23.14
C ALA A 162 26.43 -7.28 22.00
N CYS A 163 25.93 -8.47 21.67
CA CYS A 163 26.37 -9.26 20.53
C CYS A 163 25.17 -9.55 19.64
N VAL A 164 25.04 -8.84 18.53
CA VAL A 164 23.90 -8.92 17.61
C VAL A 164 24.30 -9.74 16.39
N THR A 165 23.54 -10.80 16.12
CA THR A 165 23.67 -11.60 14.90
C THR A 165 22.47 -11.33 14.01
N VAL A 166 22.72 -10.89 12.77
CA VAL A 166 21.71 -10.67 11.74
C VAL A 166 21.91 -11.69 10.62
N SER A 167 20.93 -12.58 10.46
CA SER A 167 20.87 -13.57 9.39
C SER A 167 20.09 -13.01 8.20
N ILE A 168 20.66 -13.10 6.99
CA ILE A 168 20.14 -12.52 5.76
C ILE A 168 19.73 -13.62 4.78
N LEU A 169 18.50 -13.53 4.27
CA LEU A 169 18.01 -14.36 3.19
C LEU A 169 18.02 -13.55 1.89
N SER A 170 18.69 -14.06 0.86
CA SER A 170 18.74 -13.44 -0.47
C SER A 170 17.43 -13.67 -1.25
N THR A 171 17.12 -12.75 -2.16
CA THR A 171 16.10 -12.97 -3.21
C THR A 171 16.61 -13.85 -4.35
N GLU A 172 17.93 -14.03 -4.47
CA GLU A 172 18.57 -14.74 -5.58
C GLU A 172 18.81 -16.22 -5.25
N GLY A 173 18.84 -17.06 -6.30
CA GLY A 173 19.27 -18.45 -6.22
C GLY A 173 18.46 -19.28 -5.22
N ASP A 174 19.18 -19.99 -4.35
CA ASP A 174 18.63 -20.81 -3.26
C ASP A 174 18.37 -20.03 -1.97
N GLY A 175 18.55 -18.70 -2.00
CA GLY A 175 18.43 -17.83 -0.84
C GLY A 175 19.76 -17.55 -0.11
N THR A 176 20.87 -18.17 -0.52
CA THR A 176 22.18 -17.90 0.06
C THR A 176 22.62 -16.46 -0.24
N ALA A 177 22.94 -15.69 0.80
CA ALA A 177 23.43 -14.32 0.64
C ALA A 177 24.92 -14.31 0.26
N THR A 178 25.26 -13.64 -0.83
CA THR A 178 26.65 -13.47 -1.27
C THR A 178 27.43 -12.55 -0.32
N GLU A 179 28.76 -12.69 -0.26
CA GLU A 179 29.59 -11.81 0.59
C GLU A 179 29.45 -10.32 0.21
N ALA A 180 29.18 -10.03 -1.06
CA ALA A 180 28.90 -8.67 -1.51
C ALA A 180 27.60 -8.10 -0.88
N LEU A 181 26.54 -8.91 -0.83
CA LEU A 181 25.29 -8.54 -0.16
C LEU A 181 25.48 -8.39 1.35
N LEU A 182 26.19 -9.35 1.99
CA LEU A 182 26.49 -9.29 3.42
C LEU A 182 27.31 -8.04 3.78
N ASN A 183 28.30 -7.66 2.97
CA ASN A 183 29.06 -6.43 3.15
C ASN A 183 28.20 -5.18 3.01
N THR A 184 27.28 -5.15 2.04
CA THR A 184 26.34 -4.03 1.85
C THR A 184 25.47 -3.85 3.09
N VAL A 185 24.88 -4.94 3.60
CA VAL A 185 24.08 -4.92 4.82
C VAL A 185 24.92 -4.52 6.04
N ARG A 186 26.12 -5.08 6.18
CA ARG A 186 27.05 -4.80 7.28
C ARG A 186 27.47 -3.32 7.31
N ALA A 187 27.65 -2.69 6.15
CA ALA A 187 27.98 -1.27 6.07
C ALA A 187 26.83 -0.39 6.57
N VAL A 188 25.58 -0.69 6.18
CA VAL A 188 24.39 0.03 6.65
C VAL A 188 24.22 -0.13 8.16
N LEU A 189 24.27 -1.37 8.66
CA LEU A 189 24.05 -1.65 10.07
C LEU A 189 25.16 -1.12 11.00
N ASN A 190 26.38 -0.92 10.49
CA ASN A 190 27.49 -0.33 11.25
C ASN A 190 27.59 1.19 11.13
N ALA A 191 26.68 1.86 10.39
CA ALA A 191 26.67 3.32 10.33
C ALA A 191 26.42 3.91 11.74
N GLU A 192 27.01 5.08 11.99
CA GLU A 192 27.05 5.73 13.31
C GLU A 192 25.67 5.92 13.92
N ASP A 193 24.68 6.29 13.09
CA ASP A 193 23.31 6.57 13.51
C ASP A 193 22.37 5.34 13.50
N THR A 194 22.88 4.14 13.19
CA THR A 194 22.02 2.96 12.93
C THR A 194 21.96 1.98 14.10
N ARG A 195 23.05 1.81 14.85
CA ARG A 195 23.13 0.81 15.94
C ARG A 195 23.57 1.45 17.25
N PRO A 196 23.18 0.88 18.40
CA PRO A 196 23.77 1.25 19.68
C PRO A 196 25.29 1.10 19.67
N VAL A 197 25.97 2.09 20.27
CA VAL A 197 27.43 2.24 20.23
C VAL A 197 28.18 0.98 20.71
N ALA A 198 27.65 0.29 21.70
CA ALA A 198 28.32 -0.85 22.34
C ALA A 198 28.08 -2.20 21.67
N ASP A 199 27.16 -2.29 20.72
CA ASP A 199 26.80 -3.56 20.10
C ASP A 199 27.94 -4.10 19.24
N ARG A 200 28.06 -5.42 19.12
CA ARG A 200 29.01 -6.12 18.26
C ARG A 200 28.20 -6.84 17.19
N LEU A 201 28.37 -6.42 15.95
CA LEU A 201 27.53 -6.87 14.85
C LEU A 201 28.19 -8.02 14.08
N THR A 202 27.45 -9.11 13.92
CA THR A 202 27.73 -10.18 12.96
C THR A 202 26.61 -10.22 11.92
N VAL A 203 26.97 -10.20 10.65
CA VAL A 203 26.03 -10.38 9.53
C VAL A 203 26.43 -11.63 8.76
N GLN A 204 25.49 -12.54 8.60
CA GLN A 204 25.68 -13.86 7.98
C GLN A 204 24.51 -14.23 7.06
N SER A 205 24.73 -15.19 6.15
CA SER A 205 23.62 -15.82 5.42
C SER A 205 22.75 -16.63 6.40
N ALA A 206 21.44 -16.66 6.14
CA ALA A 206 20.48 -17.48 6.88
C ALA A 206 20.62 -18.98 6.59
#